data_AF-A0A840EXU1-F1
#
_entry.id   AF-A0A840EXU1-F1
#
_cell.length_a   1.000
_cell.length_b   1.000
_cell.length_c   1.000
_cell.angle_alpha   90.00
_cell.angle_beta   90.00
_cell.angle_gamma   90.00
#
_symmetry.space_group_name_H-M   'P 1'
#
loop_
_entity.id
_entity.type
_entity.pdbx_description
1 polymer ?
#
loop_
_entity_poly.entity_id
_entity_poly.type
_entity_poly.pdbx_seq_one_letter_code
_entity_poly.pdbx_strand_id
1 'polypeptide(L)' 'MGEYFESGRATYGGDVVINLHGGLLSEGYIHGLNHHYEAVLQLRREAGVRQMLDAELALVTAAAGPFGGTNVYSREKT' A
#
# COMPACT_ATOMS: atom_id res chain seq x y z
N MET A 1 5.64 -11.13 -15.81
CA MET A 1 4.76 -10.54 -14.77
C MET A 1 3.39 -10.36 -15.41
N GLY A 2 2.35 -9.88 -14.71
CA GLY A 2 1.10 -9.52 -15.40
C GLY A 2 1.26 -8.19 -16.15
N GLU A 3 0.51 -7.98 -17.23
CA GLU A 3 0.49 -6.72 -18.02
C GLU A 3 0.35 -5.47 -17.13
N TYR A 4 -0.40 -5.57 -16.04
CA TYR A 4 -0.57 -4.51 -15.06
C TYR A 4 0.77 -4.01 -14.44
N PHE A 5 1.66 -4.93 -14.10
CA PHE A 5 2.97 -4.56 -13.55
C PHE A 5 3.93 -4.11 -14.65
N GLU A 6 3.88 -4.77 -15.82
CA GLU A 6 4.77 -4.48 -16.96
C GLU A 6 4.50 -3.10 -17.58
N SER A 7 3.25 -2.64 -17.55
CA SER A 7 2.86 -1.29 -17.99
C SER A 7 3.15 -0.18 -16.97
N GLY A 8 3.72 -0.51 -15.80
CA GLY A 8 4.05 0.48 -14.77
C GLY A 8 2.85 1.00 -13.97
N ARG A 9 1.68 0.39 -14.09
CA ARG A 9 0.46 0.83 -13.39
C ARG A 9 0.51 0.65 -11.87
N ALA A 10 1.34 -0.28 -11.41
CA ALA A 10 1.52 -0.60 -10.00
C ALA A 10 2.56 0.29 -9.25
N THR A 11 3.16 1.29 -9.91
CA THR A 11 4.23 2.13 -9.35
C THR A 11 3.88 3.62 -9.40
N TYR A 12 4.78 4.51 -8.95
CA TYR A 12 4.62 5.96 -9.03
C TYR A 12 4.29 6.40 -10.45
N GLY A 13 3.23 7.20 -10.61
CA GLY A 13 2.70 7.61 -11.92
C GLY A 13 1.68 6.64 -12.53
N GLY A 14 1.52 5.45 -11.93
CA GLY A 14 0.43 4.52 -12.22
C GLY A 14 -0.86 4.86 -11.49
N ASP A 15 -1.90 4.06 -11.69
CA ASP A 15 -3.24 4.29 -11.12
C ASP A 15 -3.40 3.71 -9.72
N VAL A 16 -2.67 2.67 -9.35
CA VAL A 16 -2.63 2.14 -7.98
C VAL A 16 -1.21 1.77 -7.61
N VAL A 17 -0.57 2.56 -6.74
CA VAL A 17 0.78 2.25 -6.27
C VAL A 17 0.73 1.16 -5.21
N ILE A 18 1.43 0.04 -5.45
CA ILE A 18 1.42 -1.13 -4.57
C ILE A 18 2.70 -1.13 -3.72
N ASN A 19 2.56 -1.33 -2.41
CA ASN A 19 3.68 -1.50 -1.48
C ASN A 19 4.72 -0.37 -1.55
N LEU A 20 4.29 0.89 -1.36
CA LEU A 20 5.16 2.07 -1.44
C LEU A 20 6.42 1.96 -0.55
N HIS A 21 6.31 1.26 0.58
CA HIS A 21 7.40 0.97 1.52
C HIS A 21 8.39 -0.11 1.06
N GLY A 22 8.11 -0.82 -0.04
CA GLY A 22 8.89 -1.94 -0.57
C GLY A 22 8.25 -3.33 -0.33
N GLY A 23 7.22 -3.40 0.53
CA GLY A 23 6.51 -4.64 0.82
C GLY A 23 7.32 -5.62 1.66
N LEU A 24 6.76 -6.82 1.84
CA LEU A 24 7.41 -7.91 2.57
C LEU A 24 8.73 -8.38 1.93
N LEU A 25 8.93 -8.06 0.65
CA LEU A 25 10.12 -8.44 -0.12
C LEU A 25 11.32 -7.49 0.09
N SER A 26 11.10 -6.26 0.56
CA SER A 26 12.18 -5.27 0.67
C SER A 26 12.22 -4.53 2.01
N GLU A 27 11.08 -4.16 2.58
CA GLU A 27 11.05 -3.55 3.92
C GLU A 27 11.28 -4.60 5.00
N GLY A 28 10.59 -5.75 4.87
CA GLY A 28 10.72 -6.89 5.77
C GLY A 28 9.40 -7.60 6.02
N TYR A 29 9.49 -8.87 6.40
CA TYR A 29 8.33 -9.71 6.69
C TYR A 29 7.92 -9.62 8.17
N ILE A 30 7.04 -8.66 8.50
CA ILE A 30 6.50 -8.46 9.85
C ILE A 30 5.03 -8.89 9.89
N HIS A 31 4.75 -10.06 9.31
CA HIS A 31 3.39 -10.62 9.20
C HIS A 31 2.34 -9.62 8.66
N GLY A 32 2.77 -8.70 7.80
CA GLY A 32 1.93 -7.67 7.19
C GLY A 32 1.59 -6.47 8.08
N LEU A 33 2.03 -6.42 9.34
CA LEU A 33 1.79 -5.29 10.24
C LEU A 33 2.32 -3.97 9.64
N ASN A 34 3.43 -4.05 8.93
CA ASN A 34 4.04 -2.95 8.24
C ASN A 34 3.20 -2.36 7.09
N HIS A 35 2.32 -3.14 6.45
CA HIS A 35 1.35 -2.58 5.49
C HIS A 35 0.33 -1.66 6.17
N HIS A 36 -0.10 -2.00 7.39
CA HIS A 36 -1.00 -1.16 8.16
C HIS A 36 -0.32 0.15 8.58
N TYR A 37 0.93 0.06 9.03
CA TYR A 37 1.73 1.23 9.38
C TYR A 37 1.89 2.19 8.19
N GLU A 38 2.27 1.68 7.02
CA GLU A 38 2.40 2.51 5.81
C GLU A 38 1.06 3.11 5.40
N ALA A 39 -0.05 2.35 5.43
CA ALA A 39 -1.37 2.88 5.10
C ALA A 39 -1.71 4.10 5.97
N VAL A 40 -1.42 4.04 7.27
CA VAL A 40 -1.61 5.16 8.20
C VAL A 40 -0.70 6.33 7.85
N LEU A 41 0.59 6.11 7.61
CA LEU A 41 1.52 7.18 7.23
C LEU A 41 1.09 7.89 5.93
N GLN A 42 0.69 7.12 4.92
CA GLN A 42 0.24 7.65 3.64
C GLN A 42 -1.00 8.53 3.80
N LEU A 43 -2.01 8.04 4.53
CA LEU A 43 -3.26 8.78 4.76
C LEU A 43 -3.06 10.02 5.64
N ARG A 44 -2.12 9.97 6.59
CA ARG A 44 -1.72 11.13 7.40
C ARG A 44 -0.85 12.14 6.66
N ARG A 45 -0.32 11.77 5.50
CA ARG A 45 0.64 12.55 4.70
C ARG A 45 2.00 12.70 5.39
N GLU A 46 2.45 11.62 6.03
CA GLU A 46 3.68 11.55 6.83
C GLU A 46 4.69 10.52 6.27
N ALA A 47 4.46 9.98 5.07
CA ALA A 47 5.31 8.92 4.48
C ALA A 47 6.63 9.43 3.83
N GLY A 48 6.97 10.71 4.04
CA GLY A 48 8.22 11.31 3.56
C GLY A 48 8.40 11.19 2.06
N VAL A 49 9.57 10.71 1.62
CA VAL A 49 9.91 10.57 0.19
C VAL A 49 9.03 9.55 -0.55
N ARG A 50 8.32 8.69 0.18
CA ARG A 50 7.44 7.66 -0.39
C ARG A 50 5.98 8.11 -0.49
N GLN A 51 5.69 9.34 -0.10
CA GLN A 51 4.32 9.85 -0.02
C GLN A 51 3.64 9.82 -1.39
N MET A 52 2.48 9.15 -1.45
CA MET A 52 1.60 9.21 -2.61
C MET A 52 0.86 10.54 -2.61
N LEU A 53 0.75 11.13 -3.81
CA LEU A 53 -0.04 12.34 -4.02
C LEU A 53 -1.51 12.07 -3.71
N ASP A 54 -2.13 12.94 -2.91
CA ASP A 54 -3.55 12.90 -2.57
C ASP A 54 -4.06 11.53 -2.07
N ALA A 55 -3.26 10.87 -1.22
CA ALA A 55 -3.69 9.63 -0.55
C ALA A 55 -4.95 9.86 0.32
N GLU A 56 -6.09 9.35 -0.15
CA GLU A 56 -7.38 9.40 0.57
C GLU A 56 -7.88 8.01 1.02
N LEU A 57 -7.47 6.96 0.32
CA LEU A 57 -7.93 5.58 0.51
C LEU A 57 -6.74 4.62 0.44
N ALA A 58 -6.68 3.64 1.33
CA ALA A 58 -5.67 2.58 1.31
C ALA A 58 -6.31 1.20 1.52
N LEU A 59 -5.90 0.24 0.70
CA LEU A 59 -6.28 -1.17 0.82
C LEU A 59 -5.10 -1.96 1.40
N VAL A 60 -5.33 -2.66 2.50
CA VAL A 60 -4.35 -3.60 3.08
C VAL A 60 -4.92 -5.01 2.98
N THR A 61 -4.17 -5.90 2.34
CA THR A 61 -4.50 -7.33 2.24
C THR A 61 -3.56 -8.15 3.10
N ALA A 62 -4.09 -9.13 3.83
CA ALA A 62 -3.33 -10.02 4.68
C ALA A 62 -3.54 -11.48 4.29
N ALA A 63 -2.44 -12.25 4.41
CA ALA A 63 -2.33 -13.68 4.11
C ALA A 63 -2.58 -14.07 2.64
N ALA A 64 -1.89 -15.13 2.21
CA ALA A 64 -2.11 -15.80 0.94
C ALA A 64 -2.63 -17.22 1.23
N GLY A 65 -3.64 -17.68 0.49
CA GLY A 65 -4.25 -19.00 0.68
C GLY A 65 -5.70 -18.96 1.16
N PRO A 66 -6.20 -20.00 1.86
CA PRO A 66 -7.63 -20.19 2.13
C PRO A 66 -8.20 -19.23 3.18
N PHE A 67 -7.34 -18.60 3.99
CA PHE A 67 -7.73 -17.64 5.02
C PHE A 67 -7.02 -16.32 4.72
N GLY A 68 -7.80 -15.34 4.28
CA GLY A 68 -7.33 -13.99 3.97
C GLY A 68 -8.20 -12.95 4.65
N GLY A 69 -7.60 -11.80 4.90
CA GLY A 69 -8.29 -10.64 5.46
C GLY A 69 -7.99 -9.40 4.63
N THR A 70 -8.91 -8.44 4.63
CA THR A 70 -8.65 -7.14 4.03
C THR A 70 -9.21 -6.03 4.90
N ASN A 71 -8.51 -4.91 4.93
CA ASN A 71 -8.91 -3.70 5.61
C ASN A 71 -8.84 -2.54 4.63
N VAL A 72 -9.86 -1.69 4.67
CA VAL A 72 -9.91 -0.44 3.91
C VAL A 72 -9.79 0.70 4.90
N TYR A 73 -8.76 1.51 4.73
CA TYR A 73 -8.53 2.72 5.50
C TYR A 73 -8.92 3.93 4.66
N SER A 74 -9.60 4.90 5.25
CA SER A 74 -9.90 6.17 4.61
C SER A 74 -9.50 7.32 5.52
N ARG A 75 -9.16 8.45 4.90
CA ARG A 75 -9.03 9.71 5.61
C ARG A 75 -10.40 10.36 5.74
N GLU A 76 -10.78 10.73 6.96
CA GLU A 76 -12.01 11.50 7.18
C GLU A 76 -11.86 12.89 6.54
N LYS A 77 -12.87 13.31 5.76
CA LYS A 77 -12.90 14.63 5.12
C LYS A 77 -13.45 15.62 6.15
N THR A 78 -12.59 16.52 6.62
CA THR A 78 -12.98 17.69 7.44
C THR A 78 -13.59 18.76 6.56
#